data_AF-A0AAW9DC32-F1
#
_entry.id   AF-A0AAW9DC32-F1
#
_cell.length_a   1.000
_cell.length_b   1.000
_cell.length_c   1.000
_cell.angle_alpha   90.00
_cell.angle_beta   90.00
_cell.angle_gamma   90.00
#
_symmetry.space_group_name_H-M   'P 1'
#
loop_
_entity.id
_entity.type
_entity.pdbx_description
1 polymer ?
#
loop_
_entity_poly.entity_id
_entity_poly.type
_entity_poly.pdbx_seq_one_letter_code
_entity_poly.pdbx_strand_id
1 'polypeptide(L)'
;MTVSEMVDIILNDFYNKSIIEYSEHEKIRHSKNTVTKKSGIYEGSTKKALLHHLKKFNKIDEKRDFKEVKEYVEKEIIPISMLKKEHLTEFRTMEQFYWDMFKLYGNILNFDLDTLSSYSVEEAIKKNKKPKQKIVNNYYGTAKEDKKEVVEDSFDVMVDKYLAHLKDKKKLSLNTLNDYRPSYELIKETFPSKKIRELETEDLQFLEDIIKYMPSNRNKLAETRDLSIFEQVKLMKKVIEDRNNNRNIDKYEKLNPISERTQNKHYEQISNFIEYCSKIYKFDSPLDGIVLCRYRVKSSASTERLLLNDEEIKDIFDNFDYLNNNLYKTLKSDPLKVYGILLIMYLGIRPIEAGQLMVNDLQETKDAEGKTIYYLSVSDENSSDNKFFNETKSQKTDNARRKLPLTDLFIKDFRFLEFVEKRKKDKHNFIFIDDENESTIINEIKNTVRRCEDTFNRYLKNLILEILIEKLFIL
;
A
#
# COMPACT_ATOMS: atom_id res chain seq x y z
N MET A 1 -15.39 -49.68 28.70
CA MET A 1 -15.16 -48.73 27.60
C MET A 1 -15.05 -49.54 26.34
N THR A 2 -15.94 -49.33 25.38
CA THR A 2 -15.89 -50.02 24.09
C THR A 2 -14.72 -49.47 23.26
N VAL A 3 -14.24 -50.24 22.27
CA VAL A 3 -13.19 -49.77 21.35
C VAL A 3 -13.62 -48.49 20.62
N SER A 4 -14.92 -48.36 20.31
CA SER A 4 -15.49 -47.14 19.72
C SER A 4 -15.39 -45.92 20.64
N GLU A 5 -15.71 -46.08 21.93
CA GLU A 5 -15.58 -44.99 22.92
C GLU A 5 -14.11 -44.56 23.12
N MET A 6 -13.18 -45.51 23.03
CA MET A 6 -11.74 -45.20 23.08
C MET A 6 -11.27 -44.40 21.86
N VAL A 7 -11.77 -44.73 20.66
CA VAL A 7 -11.49 -43.98 19.42
C VAL A 7 -11.98 -42.53 19.58
N ASP A 8 -13.22 -42.31 20.01
CA ASP A 8 -13.77 -40.96 20.15
C ASP A 8 -12.99 -40.11 21.16
N ILE A 9 -12.58 -40.68 22.31
CA ILE A 9 -11.78 -39.97 23.31
C ILE A 9 -10.42 -39.55 22.73
N ILE A 10 -9.75 -40.46 22.02
CA ILE A 10 -8.41 -40.24 21.47
C ILE A 10 -8.44 -39.24 20.30
N LEU A 11 -9.46 -39.32 19.45
CA LEU A 11 -9.66 -38.37 18.35
C LEU A 11 -9.99 -36.96 18.87
N ASN A 12 -10.84 -36.85 19.89
CA ASN A 12 -11.14 -35.57 20.51
C ASN A 12 -9.91 -34.96 21.20
N ASP A 13 -9.10 -35.78 21.87
CA ASP A 13 -7.83 -35.33 22.47
C ASP A 13 -6.85 -34.82 21.40
N PHE A 14 -6.71 -35.53 20.28
CA PHE A 14 -5.89 -35.09 19.15
C PHE A 14 -6.38 -33.76 18.57
N TYR A 15 -7.69 -33.59 18.36
CA TYR A 15 -8.25 -32.32 17.88
C TYR A 15 -8.00 -31.17 18.83
N ASN A 16 -8.36 -31.33 20.10
CA ASN A 16 -8.22 -30.30 21.12
C ASN A 16 -6.77 -29.87 21.30
N LYS A 17 -5.83 -30.82 21.29
CA LYS A 17 -4.39 -30.50 21.36
C LYS A 17 -3.87 -29.83 20.10
N SER A 18 -4.42 -30.17 18.93
CA SER A 18 -3.99 -29.61 17.64
C SER A 18 -4.41 -28.17 17.43
N ILE A 19 -5.54 -27.74 17.98
CA ILE A 19 -6.05 -26.36 17.84
C ILE A 19 -5.47 -25.38 18.89
N ILE A 20 -4.69 -25.87 19.85
CA ILE A 20 -4.03 -25.03 20.86
C ILE A 20 -2.78 -24.39 20.24
N GLU A 21 -2.74 -23.06 20.24
CA GLU A 21 -1.57 -22.27 19.84
C GLU A 21 -0.35 -22.59 20.71
N TYR A 22 0.81 -22.66 20.06
CA TYR A 22 2.12 -23.02 20.58
C TYR A 22 2.24 -24.45 21.15
N SER A 23 1.24 -25.30 20.93
CA SER A 23 1.32 -26.71 21.30
C SER A 23 2.35 -27.47 20.46
N GLU A 24 2.90 -28.55 21.01
CA GLU A 24 3.78 -29.44 20.23
C GLU A 24 3.05 -30.09 19.03
N HIS A 25 1.74 -30.30 19.13
CA HIS A 25 0.91 -30.84 18.05
C HIS A 25 0.81 -29.85 16.88
N GLU A 26 0.62 -28.56 17.18
CA GLU A 26 0.62 -27.49 16.20
C GLU A 26 2.00 -27.33 15.54
N LYS A 27 3.10 -27.30 16.32
CA LYS A 27 4.46 -27.17 15.77
C LYS A 27 4.82 -28.27 14.79
N ILE A 28 4.53 -29.52 15.14
CA ILE A 28 4.77 -30.69 14.28
C ILE A 28 3.92 -30.61 13.01
N ARG A 29 2.63 -30.25 13.14
CA ARG A 29 1.73 -30.03 12.00
C ARG A 29 2.26 -28.93 11.08
N HIS A 30 2.66 -27.77 11.62
CA HIS A 30 3.17 -26.64 10.83
C HIS A 30 4.46 -26.98 10.08
N SER A 31 5.38 -27.71 10.73
CA SER A 31 6.59 -28.19 10.07
C SER A 31 6.24 -29.11 8.90
N LYS A 32 5.38 -30.12 9.13
CA LYS A 32 4.95 -31.08 8.10
C LYS A 32 4.18 -30.41 6.96
N ASN A 33 3.34 -29.42 7.28
CA ASN A 33 2.50 -28.74 6.31
C ASN A 33 3.24 -27.69 5.49
N THR A 34 4.53 -27.44 5.76
CA THR A 34 5.35 -26.53 4.97
C THR A 34 5.52 -27.04 3.54
N VAL A 35 5.23 -26.19 2.55
CA VAL A 35 5.21 -26.55 1.12
C VAL A 35 6.31 -25.82 0.37
N THR A 36 7.19 -26.57 -0.27
CA THR A 36 8.20 -26.02 -1.19
C THR A 36 7.65 -26.02 -2.61
N LYS A 37 7.59 -24.84 -3.25
CA LYS A 37 7.25 -24.69 -4.67
C LYS A 37 8.35 -23.92 -5.39
N LYS A 38 8.31 -23.89 -6.73
CA LYS A 38 9.24 -23.08 -7.56
C LYS A 38 9.27 -21.59 -7.18
N SER A 39 8.19 -21.08 -6.57
CA SER A 39 8.05 -19.70 -6.11
C SER A 39 8.51 -19.44 -4.66
N GLY A 40 9.05 -20.45 -3.97
CA GLY A 40 9.57 -20.34 -2.60
C GLY A 40 9.03 -21.40 -1.64
N ILE A 41 9.46 -21.30 -0.38
CA ILE A 41 9.03 -22.13 0.74
C ILE A 41 7.88 -21.43 1.47
N TYR A 42 6.76 -22.13 1.66
CA TYR A 42 5.58 -21.63 2.36
C TYR A 42 5.40 -22.41 3.66
N GLU A 43 5.65 -21.76 4.80
CA GLU A 43 5.47 -22.37 6.13
C GLU A 43 4.02 -22.87 6.32
N GLY A 44 3.86 -23.97 7.06
CA GLY A 44 2.58 -24.67 7.19
C GLY A 44 1.44 -23.85 7.81
N SER A 45 1.75 -22.82 8.57
CA SER A 45 0.80 -21.85 9.14
C SER A 45 0.31 -20.81 8.14
N THR A 46 0.89 -20.74 6.94
CA THR A 46 0.53 -19.73 5.94
C THR A 46 -0.73 -20.11 5.17
N LYS A 47 -1.53 -19.11 4.77
CA LYS A 47 -2.72 -19.30 3.92
C LYS A 47 -2.46 -20.17 2.70
N LYS A 48 -1.30 -20.00 2.05
CA LYS A 48 -0.93 -20.74 0.84
C LYS A 48 -0.62 -22.21 1.12
N ALA A 49 0.01 -22.53 2.25
CA ALA A 49 0.26 -23.91 2.67
C ALA A 49 -1.05 -24.59 3.09
N LEU A 50 -1.88 -23.91 3.89
CA LEU A 50 -3.19 -24.41 4.31
C LEU A 50 -4.12 -24.69 3.13
N LEU A 51 -4.25 -23.73 2.19
CA LEU A 51 -5.06 -23.93 0.98
C LEU A 51 -4.52 -25.04 0.06
N HIS A 52 -3.20 -25.26 0.05
CA HIS A 52 -2.61 -26.37 -0.70
C HIS A 52 -3.04 -27.72 -0.13
N HIS A 53 -2.98 -27.89 1.20
CA HIS A 53 -3.41 -29.11 1.87
C HIS A 53 -4.92 -29.29 1.84
N LEU A 54 -5.72 -28.23 2.02
CA LEU A 54 -7.18 -28.27 1.86
C LEU A 54 -7.60 -28.66 0.45
N LYS A 55 -6.92 -28.17 -0.59
CA LYS A 55 -7.21 -28.58 -1.98
C LYS A 55 -6.91 -30.06 -2.21
N LYS A 56 -5.81 -30.58 -1.64
CA LYS A 56 -5.46 -32.01 -1.69
C LYS A 56 -6.50 -32.85 -0.92
N PHE A 57 -6.89 -32.39 0.26
CA PHE A 57 -7.93 -33.00 1.10
C PHE A 57 -9.28 -33.08 0.39
N ASN A 58 -9.80 -31.95 -0.11
CA ASN A 58 -11.10 -31.88 -0.77
C ASN A 58 -11.17 -32.78 -2.02
N LYS A 59 -10.07 -32.87 -2.79
CA LYS A 59 -10.01 -33.76 -3.95
C LYS A 59 -10.16 -35.25 -3.57
N ILE A 60 -9.69 -35.63 -2.39
CA ILE A 60 -9.83 -36.99 -1.86
C ILE A 60 -11.24 -37.18 -1.27
N ASP A 61 -11.76 -36.19 -0.53
CA ASP A 61 -13.11 -36.23 0.05
C ASP A 61 -14.21 -36.31 -1.01
N GLU A 62 -14.06 -35.59 -2.13
CA GLU A 62 -14.99 -35.59 -3.26
C GLU A 62 -15.15 -36.97 -3.91
N LYS A 63 -14.04 -37.73 -4.02
CA LYS A 63 -14.06 -39.06 -4.62
C LYS A 63 -14.66 -40.12 -3.70
N ARG A 64 -14.66 -39.88 -2.38
CA ARG A 64 -15.11 -40.83 -1.35
C ARG A 64 -14.46 -42.22 -1.45
N ASP A 65 -13.23 -42.31 -1.95
CA ASP A 65 -12.48 -43.58 -2.11
C ASP A 65 -11.74 -43.94 -0.81
N PHE A 66 -12.13 -45.06 -0.18
CA PHE A 66 -11.53 -45.51 1.08
C PHE A 66 -10.03 -45.83 0.98
N LYS A 67 -9.56 -46.36 -0.15
CA LYS A 67 -8.13 -46.68 -0.33
C LYS A 67 -7.30 -45.41 -0.38
N GLU A 68 -7.77 -44.37 -1.08
CA GLU A 68 -7.13 -43.05 -1.10
C GLU A 68 -7.15 -42.38 0.28
N VAL A 69 -8.26 -42.49 1.02
CA VAL A 69 -8.39 -41.96 2.39
C VAL A 69 -7.44 -42.66 3.35
N LYS A 70 -7.40 -43.99 3.34
CA LYS A 70 -6.50 -44.79 4.18
C LYS A 70 -5.04 -44.44 3.90
N GLU A 71 -4.65 -44.35 2.64
CA GLU A 71 -3.29 -43.98 2.24
C GLU A 71 -2.93 -42.56 2.72
N TYR A 72 -3.85 -41.61 2.58
CA TYR A 72 -3.65 -40.24 3.03
C TYR A 72 -3.49 -40.15 4.55
N VAL A 73 -4.35 -40.82 5.32
CA VAL A 73 -4.29 -40.82 6.78
C VAL A 73 -2.97 -41.43 7.29
N GLU A 74 -2.52 -42.54 6.72
CA GLU A 74 -1.27 -43.20 7.11
C GLU A 74 -0.02 -42.35 6.80
N LYS A 75 -0.01 -41.65 5.66
CA LYS A 75 1.16 -40.89 5.21
C LYS A 75 1.22 -39.47 5.76
N GLU A 76 0.07 -38.84 5.95
CA GLU A 76 -0.01 -37.40 6.22
C GLU A 76 -0.48 -37.08 7.63
N ILE A 77 -1.39 -37.88 8.21
CA ILE A 77 -2.08 -37.53 9.48
C ILE A 77 -1.48 -38.30 10.67
N ILE A 78 -1.33 -39.62 10.58
CA ILE A 78 -0.78 -40.44 11.67
C ILE A 78 0.64 -39.99 12.12
N PRO A 79 1.56 -39.58 11.22
CA PRO A 79 2.88 -39.13 11.65
C PRO A 79 2.88 -37.85 12.49
N ILE A 80 1.82 -37.05 12.39
CA ILE A 80 1.69 -35.77 13.11
C ILE A 80 0.64 -35.81 14.22
N SER A 81 -0.03 -36.95 14.42
CA SER A 81 -1.08 -37.10 15.43
C SER A 81 -0.58 -37.42 16.83
N MET A 82 0.72 -37.73 16.97
CA MET A 82 1.37 -38.13 18.23
C MET A 82 0.68 -39.32 18.94
N LEU A 83 -0.12 -40.09 18.23
CA LEU A 83 -0.77 -41.29 18.75
C LEU A 83 0.27 -42.35 19.11
N LYS A 84 0.17 -42.94 20.30
CA LYS A 84 1.07 -44.01 20.72
C LYS A 84 0.84 -45.27 19.87
N LYS A 85 1.92 -45.99 19.59
CA LYS A 85 1.90 -47.23 18.78
C LYS A 85 0.94 -48.30 19.34
N GLU A 86 0.82 -48.37 20.66
CA GLU A 86 -0.11 -49.26 21.37
C GLU A 86 -1.58 -49.00 21.00
N HIS A 87 -2.00 -47.75 20.80
CA HIS A 87 -3.36 -47.40 20.39
C HIS A 87 -3.64 -47.70 18.90
N LEU A 88 -2.63 -47.56 18.04
CA LEU A 88 -2.79 -47.73 16.59
C LEU A 88 -2.99 -49.20 16.16
N THR A 89 -2.60 -50.16 16.98
CA THR A 89 -2.64 -51.59 16.62
C THR A 89 -4.07 -52.09 16.46
N GLU A 90 -4.98 -51.66 17.34
CA GLU A 90 -6.41 -52.00 17.28
C GLU A 90 -7.20 -51.08 16.32
N PHE A 91 -6.80 -49.80 16.19
CA PHE A 91 -7.55 -48.85 15.36
C PHE A 91 -7.34 -49.02 13.85
N ARG A 92 -6.17 -49.52 13.43
CA ARG A 92 -5.85 -49.75 12.01
C ARG A 92 -6.68 -50.86 11.36
N THR A 93 -7.37 -51.68 12.15
CA THR A 93 -8.32 -52.68 11.63
C THR A 93 -9.72 -52.10 11.39
N MET A 94 -9.98 -50.85 11.78
CA MET A 94 -11.29 -50.20 11.70
C MET A 94 -11.33 -49.19 10.54
N GLU A 95 -12.24 -49.39 9.58
CA GLU A 95 -12.47 -48.42 8.51
C GLU A 95 -12.97 -47.07 9.05
N GLN A 96 -13.86 -47.10 10.04
CA GLN A 96 -14.43 -45.91 10.66
C GLN A 96 -13.36 -44.96 11.23
N PHE A 97 -12.31 -45.51 11.86
CA PHE A 97 -11.19 -44.74 12.40
C PHE A 97 -10.50 -43.88 11.33
N TYR A 98 -10.29 -44.42 10.13
CA TYR A 98 -9.66 -43.68 9.04
C TYR A 98 -10.55 -42.54 8.53
N TRP A 99 -11.85 -42.77 8.42
CA TRP A 99 -12.81 -41.73 8.04
C TRP A 99 -12.89 -40.60 9.06
N ASP A 100 -12.90 -40.94 10.35
CA ASP A 100 -12.99 -39.95 11.42
C ASP A 100 -11.69 -39.15 11.56
N MET A 101 -10.51 -39.81 11.50
CA MET A 101 -9.21 -39.12 11.44
C MET A 101 -9.11 -38.18 10.25
N PHE A 102 -9.59 -38.61 9.08
CA PHE A 102 -9.58 -37.80 7.87
C PHE A 102 -10.46 -36.55 8.05
N LYS A 103 -11.73 -36.71 8.44
CA LYS A 103 -12.64 -35.58 8.70
C LYS A 103 -12.10 -34.61 9.75
N LEU A 104 -11.57 -35.15 10.84
CA LEU A 104 -11.01 -34.36 11.94
C LEU A 104 -9.85 -33.49 11.47
N TYR A 105 -8.95 -34.04 10.64
CA TYR A 105 -7.84 -33.28 10.09
C TYR A 105 -8.29 -32.17 9.13
N GLY A 106 -9.33 -32.42 8.32
CA GLY A 106 -9.98 -31.39 7.53
C GLY A 106 -10.51 -30.24 8.39
N ASN A 107 -11.11 -30.55 9.53
CA ASN A 107 -11.58 -29.54 10.49
C ASN A 107 -10.43 -28.72 11.09
N ILE A 108 -9.30 -29.37 11.43
CA ILE A 108 -8.10 -28.67 11.93
C ILE A 108 -7.56 -27.69 10.88
N LEU A 109 -7.46 -28.11 9.61
CA LEU A 109 -7.00 -27.23 8.53
C LEU A 109 -7.93 -26.04 8.29
N ASN A 110 -9.24 -26.24 8.40
CA ASN A 110 -10.23 -25.16 8.31
C ASN A 110 -10.14 -24.23 9.52
N PHE A 111 -9.98 -24.77 10.73
CA PHE A 111 -9.78 -23.99 11.95
C PHE A 111 -8.54 -23.09 11.84
N ASP A 112 -7.41 -23.62 11.37
CA ASP A 112 -6.18 -22.85 11.17
C ASP A 112 -6.40 -21.71 10.14
N LEU A 113 -7.16 -21.98 9.07
CA LEU A 113 -7.48 -21.00 8.04
C LEU A 113 -8.42 -19.89 8.56
N ASP A 114 -9.41 -20.26 9.36
CA ASP A 114 -10.35 -19.33 10.00
C ASP A 114 -9.65 -18.47 11.05
N THR A 115 -8.77 -19.08 11.85
CA THR A 115 -7.96 -18.40 12.86
C THR A 115 -7.02 -17.38 12.20
N LEU A 116 -6.34 -17.75 11.12
CA LEU A 116 -5.56 -16.82 10.30
C LEU A 116 -6.40 -15.65 9.76
N SER A 117 -7.65 -15.93 9.41
CA SER A 117 -8.61 -14.92 8.93
C SER A 117 -9.06 -13.99 10.06
N SER A 118 -9.15 -14.48 11.30
CA SER A 118 -9.53 -13.70 12.48
C SER A 118 -8.45 -12.73 12.98
N TYR A 119 -7.17 -13.06 12.75
CA TYR A 119 -6.02 -12.18 12.99
C TYR A 119 -5.80 -11.16 11.86
N SER A 120 -6.59 -11.23 10.79
CA SER A 120 -6.47 -10.28 9.69
C SER A 120 -7.03 -8.91 10.10
N VAL A 121 -6.32 -7.86 9.68
CA VAL A 121 -6.74 -6.45 9.86
C VAL A 121 -8.16 -6.22 9.31
N GLU A 122 -8.64 -7.06 8.38
CA GLU A 122 -9.98 -6.97 7.82
C GLU A 122 -11.10 -7.37 8.81
N GLU A 123 -10.88 -8.27 9.76
CA GLU A 123 -11.89 -8.63 10.78
C GLU A 123 -11.97 -7.60 11.92
N ALA A 124 -10.84 -7.02 12.35
CA ALA A 124 -10.82 -5.91 13.29
C ALA A 124 -11.55 -4.67 12.72
N ILE A 125 -11.48 -4.48 11.41
CA ILE A 125 -12.26 -3.45 10.67
C ILE A 125 -13.74 -3.84 10.54
N LYS A 126 -14.09 -5.13 10.45
CA LYS A 126 -15.49 -5.60 10.39
C LYS A 126 -16.21 -5.49 11.74
N LYS A 127 -15.57 -5.84 12.86
CA LYS A 127 -16.17 -5.74 14.22
C LYS A 127 -16.52 -4.30 14.62
N ASN A 128 -15.84 -3.30 14.05
CA ASN A 128 -16.07 -1.87 14.30
C ASN A 128 -16.95 -1.15 13.26
N LYS A 129 -17.52 -1.87 12.27
CA LYS A 129 -18.46 -1.28 11.30
C LYS A 129 -19.89 -1.42 11.82
N LYS A 130 -20.59 -0.28 11.99
CA LYS A 130 -22.05 -0.24 12.18
C LYS A 130 -22.73 -1.13 11.13
N PRO A 131 -23.79 -1.87 11.50
CA PRO A 131 -24.41 -2.84 10.60
C PRO A 131 -24.90 -2.12 9.35
N LYS A 132 -24.32 -2.47 8.20
CA LYS A 132 -24.87 -2.08 6.91
C LYS A 132 -26.19 -2.82 6.74
N GLN A 133 -27.24 -2.09 6.39
CA GLN A 133 -28.49 -2.68 5.90
C GLN A 133 -28.12 -3.74 4.85
N LYS A 134 -28.61 -4.97 5.08
CA LYS A 134 -28.53 -6.07 4.12
C LYS A 134 -29.21 -5.60 2.83
N ILE A 135 -28.42 -5.20 1.85
CA ILE A 135 -28.85 -5.35 0.46
C ILE A 135 -28.72 -6.83 0.20
N VAL A 136 -29.88 -7.50 0.18
CA VAL A 136 -30.01 -8.87 -0.28
C VAL A 136 -29.64 -8.86 -1.77
N ASN A 137 -28.40 -9.24 -2.08
CA ASN A 137 -28.06 -9.64 -3.45
C ASN A 137 -28.75 -10.98 -3.67
N ASN A 138 -29.98 -10.94 -4.20
CA ASN A 138 -30.56 -12.12 -4.84
C ASN A 138 -29.69 -12.43 -6.05
N TYR A 139 -28.87 -13.48 -5.92
CA TYR A 139 -28.29 -14.17 -7.05
C TYR A 139 -29.45 -14.72 -7.89
N TYR A 140 -29.75 -14.06 -9.01
CA TYR A 140 -30.37 -14.76 -10.11
C TYR A 140 -29.24 -15.46 -10.86
N GLY A 141 -29.14 -16.77 -10.67
CA GLY A 141 -28.59 -17.62 -11.71
C GLY A 141 -29.52 -17.52 -12.91
N THR A 142 -29.20 -16.66 -13.87
CA THR A 142 -29.82 -16.71 -15.18
C THR A 142 -28.96 -17.59 -16.07
N ALA A 143 -29.57 -18.66 -16.53
CA ALA A 143 -29.13 -19.43 -17.69
C ALA A 143 -28.69 -18.48 -18.81
N LYS A 144 -27.75 -18.93 -19.66
CA LYS A 144 -27.31 -18.23 -20.87
C LYS A 144 -28.53 -17.85 -21.73
N GLU A 145 -29.05 -16.65 -21.54
CA GLU A 145 -30.02 -16.02 -22.42
C GLU A 145 -29.25 -15.41 -23.59
N ASP A 146 -29.83 -15.54 -24.78
CA ASP A 146 -29.27 -15.03 -26.03
C ASP A 146 -28.86 -13.57 -25.90
N LYS A 147 -27.63 -13.27 -26.36
CA LYS A 147 -26.96 -11.97 -26.27
C LYS A 147 -27.87 -10.85 -26.82
N LYS A 148 -28.56 -10.13 -25.93
CA LYS A 148 -29.10 -8.80 -26.26
C LYS A 148 -27.93 -7.91 -26.69
N GLU A 149 -28.16 -7.08 -27.69
CA GLU A 149 -27.17 -6.15 -28.20
C GLU A 149 -26.84 -5.12 -27.11
N VAL A 150 -25.76 -5.36 -26.35
CA VAL A 150 -25.31 -4.45 -25.30
C VAL A 150 -24.77 -3.18 -25.95
N VAL A 151 -25.47 -2.06 -25.79
CA VAL A 151 -25.00 -0.75 -26.23
C VAL A 151 -24.04 -0.20 -25.17
N GLU A 152 -22.75 -0.17 -25.48
CA GLU A 152 -21.73 0.51 -24.69
C GLU A 152 -21.29 1.82 -25.37
N ASP A 153 -20.89 2.79 -24.55
CA ASP A 153 -20.30 4.03 -25.04
C ASP A 153 -18.86 3.80 -25.55
N SER A 154 -18.26 4.80 -26.19
CA SER A 154 -16.83 4.77 -26.48
C SER A 154 -16.00 4.71 -25.18
N PHE A 155 -14.81 4.11 -25.27
CA PHE A 155 -13.90 3.97 -24.13
C PHE A 155 -13.66 5.29 -23.37
N ASP A 156 -13.39 6.36 -24.12
CA ASP A 156 -13.09 7.67 -23.54
C ASP A 156 -14.28 8.25 -22.77
N VAL A 157 -15.50 8.06 -23.31
CA VAL A 157 -16.74 8.48 -22.63
C VAL A 157 -16.98 7.66 -21.37
N MET A 158 -16.69 6.35 -21.39
CA MET A 158 -16.79 5.52 -20.20
C MET A 158 -15.81 5.97 -19.11
N VAL A 159 -14.57 6.29 -19.47
CA VAL A 159 -13.56 6.81 -18.53
C VAL A 159 -14.02 8.14 -17.92
N ASP A 160 -14.53 9.07 -18.72
CA ASP A 160 -14.99 10.36 -18.23
C ASP A 160 -16.19 10.23 -17.30
N LYS A 161 -17.15 9.36 -17.63
CA LYS A 161 -18.28 9.03 -16.74
C LYS A 161 -17.81 8.44 -15.42
N TYR A 162 -16.80 7.56 -15.45
CA TYR A 162 -16.26 6.96 -14.24
C TYR A 162 -15.50 7.99 -13.37
N LEU A 163 -14.69 8.86 -13.98
CA LEU A 163 -13.99 9.93 -13.27
C LEU A 163 -14.97 10.92 -12.65
N ALA A 164 -16.06 11.28 -13.35
CA ALA A 164 -17.13 12.09 -12.80
C ALA A 164 -17.82 11.39 -11.61
N HIS A 165 -18.11 10.10 -11.74
CA HIS A 165 -18.65 9.29 -10.64
C HIS A 165 -17.73 9.31 -9.40
N LEU A 166 -16.41 9.17 -9.59
CA LEU A 166 -15.43 9.24 -8.50
C LEU A 166 -15.36 10.64 -7.87
N LYS A 167 -15.44 11.70 -8.68
CA LYS A 167 -15.49 13.08 -8.21
C LYS A 167 -16.72 13.31 -7.32
N ASP A 168 -17.90 12.92 -7.79
CA ASP A 168 -19.15 13.25 -7.12
C ASP A 168 -19.44 12.35 -5.91
N LYS A 169 -19.19 11.03 -6.04
CA LYS A 169 -19.49 10.07 -4.98
C LYS A 169 -18.37 9.93 -3.96
N LYS A 170 -17.11 10.00 -4.38
CA LYS A 170 -15.95 9.84 -3.49
C LYS A 170 -15.24 11.14 -3.14
N LYS A 171 -15.68 12.29 -3.69
CA LYS A 171 -15.10 13.62 -3.43
C LYS A 171 -13.59 13.65 -3.65
N LEU A 172 -13.09 12.91 -4.65
CA LEU A 172 -11.66 12.88 -4.97
C LEU A 172 -11.22 14.19 -5.62
N SER A 173 -10.00 14.62 -5.30
CA SER A 173 -9.40 15.81 -5.91
C SER A 173 -9.06 15.58 -7.38
N LEU A 174 -9.02 16.65 -8.17
CA LEU A 174 -8.70 16.59 -9.59
C LEU A 174 -7.31 15.98 -9.85
N ASN A 175 -6.33 16.25 -8.99
CA ASN A 175 -5.00 15.65 -9.09
C ASN A 175 -5.04 14.13 -8.96
N THR A 176 -5.82 13.60 -8.00
CA THR A 176 -5.99 12.16 -7.83
C THR A 176 -6.68 11.53 -9.03
N LEU A 177 -7.70 12.20 -9.58
CA LEU A 177 -8.40 11.73 -10.78
C LEU A 177 -7.47 11.68 -12.01
N ASN A 178 -6.68 12.73 -12.21
CA ASN A 178 -5.66 12.78 -13.27
C ASN A 178 -4.61 11.69 -13.11
N ASP A 179 -4.24 11.37 -11.87
CA ASP A 179 -3.30 10.30 -11.52
C ASP A 179 -3.90 8.89 -11.71
N TYR A 180 -5.22 8.75 -11.82
CA TYR A 180 -5.89 7.47 -12.10
C TYR A 180 -6.02 7.19 -13.60
N ARG A 181 -6.27 8.22 -14.42
CA ARG A 181 -6.48 8.10 -15.87
C ARG A 181 -5.46 7.20 -16.57
N PRO A 182 -4.13 7.31 -16.33
CA PRO A 182 -3.15 6.44 -16.97
C PRO A 182 -3.42 4.94 -16.78
N SER A 183 -4.06 4.54 -15.67
CA SER A 183 -4.39 3.13 -15.45
C SER A 183 -5.47 2.63 -16.41
N TYR A 184 -6.45 3.47 -16.74
CA TYR A 184 -7.51 3.09 -17.67
C TYR A 184 -6.98 3.05 -19.09
N GLU A 185 -6.20 4.07 -19.49
CA GLU A 185 -5.61 4.13 -20.83
C GLU A 185 -4.75 2.91 -21.17
N LEU A 186 -4.15 2.23 -20.18
CA LEU A 186 -3.43 0.96 -20.42
C LEU A 186 -4.31 -0.14 -21.01
N ILE A 187 -5.61 -0.17 -20.70
CA ILE A 187 -6.55 -1.12 -21.30
C ILE A 187 -6.67 -0.82 -22.79
N LYS A 188 -6.84 0.46 -23.15
CA LYS A 188 -6.96 0.93 -24.54
C LYS A 188 -5.65 0.75 -25.32
N GLU A 189 -4.50 1.01 -24.70
CA GLU A 189 -3.18 0.78 -25.30
C GLU A 189 -2.94 -0.71 -25.58
N THR A 190 -3.39 -1.59 -24.69
CA THR A 190 -3.19 -3.04 -24.80
C THR A 190 -4.20 -3.69 -25.75
N PHE A 191 -5.46 -3.20 -25.75
CA PHE A 191 -6.56 -3.77 -26.52
C PHE A 191 -7.31 -2.69 -27.32
N PRO A 192 -6.65 -2.03 -28.30
CA PRO A 192 -7.23 -0.86 -28.99
C PRO A 192 -8.49 -1.17 -29.79
N SER A 193 -8.67 -2.43 -30.18
CA SER A 193 -9.81 -2.89 -30.99
C SER A 193 -10.88 -3.63 -30.20
N LYS A 194 -10.64 -3.97 -28.92
CA LYS A 194 -11.63 -4.68 -28.10
C LYS A 194 -12.47 -3.69 -27.31
N LYS A 195 -13.76 -3.97 -27.26
CA LYS A 195 -14.68 -3.32 -26.33
C LYS A 195 -14.47 -3.84 -24.90
N ILE A 196 -14.89 -3.07 -23.89
CA ILE A 196 -14.70 -3.50 -22.49
C ILE A 196 -15.53 -4.76 -22.19
N ARG A 197 -16.73 -4.86 -22.75
CA ARG A 197 -17.58 -6.06 -22.64
C ARG A 197 -17.00 -7.30 -23.33
N GLU A 198 -16.01 -7.12 -24.20
CA GLU A 198 -15.35 -8.20 -24.98
C GLU A 198 -14.04 -8.66 -24.33
N LEU A 199 -13.63 -8.03 -23.22
CA LEU A 199 -12.49 -8.49 -22.46
C LEU A 199 -12.84 -9.80 -21.75
N GLU A 200 -11.91 -10.75 -21.83
CA GLU A 200 -12.00 -12.03 -21.14
C GLU A 200 -10.98 -12.09 -19.98
N THR A 201 -11.08 -13.13 -19.16
CA THR A 201 -10.14 -13.37 -18.06
C THR A 201 -8.68 -13.44 -18.56
N GLU A 202 -8.46 -14.07 -19.70
CA GLU A 202 -7.14 -14.21 -20.35
C GLU A 202 -6.56 -12.85 -20.75
N ASP A 203 -7.40 -11.93 -21.20
CA ASP A 203 -6.98 -10.55 -21.50
C ASP A 203 -6.50 -9.84 -20.23
N LEU A 204 -7.18 -10.05 -19.10
CA LEU A 204 -6.75 -9.47 -17.82
C LEU A 204 -5.43 -10.05 -17.32
N GLN A 205 -5.19 -11.35 -17.52
CA GLN A 205 -3.90 -11.98 -17.22
C GLN A 205 -2.78 -11.43 -18.09
N PHE A 206 -3.06 -11.18 -19.37
CA PHE A 206 -2.10 -10.55 -20.27
C PHE A 206 -1.81 -9.09 -19.88
N LEU A 207 -2.84 -8.33 -19.50
CA LEU A 207 -2.69 -6.96 -18.99
C LEU A 207 -1.86 -6.93 -17.69
N GLU A 208 -1.99 -7.95 -16.83
CA GLU A 208 -1.14 -8.10 -15.65
C GLU A 208 0.34 -8.24 -16.00
N ASP A 209 0.66 -9.07 -17.00
CA ASP A 209 2.03 -9.23 -17.51
C ASP A 209 2.57 -7.92 -18.11
N ILE A 210 1.74 -7.17 -18.86
CA ILE A 210 2.09 -5.84 -19.37
C ILE A 210 2.46 -4.89 -18.23
N ILE A 211 1.62 -4.80 -17.19
CA ILE A 211 1.84 -3.89 -16.06
C ILE A 211 3.09 -4.28 -15.27
N LYS A 212 3.31 -5.57 -15.03
CA LYS A 212 4.45 -6.09 -14.28
C LYS A 212 5.79 -5.71 -14.91
N TYR A 213 5.88 -5.72 -16.24
CA TYR A 213 7.11 -5.45 -16.99
C TYR A 213 7.13 -4.06 -17.63
N MET A 214 6.21 -3.18 -17.25
CA MET A 214 6.18 -1.83 -17.78
C MET A 214 7.38 -1.00 -17.27
N PRO A 215 8.11 -0.30 -18.15
CA PRO A 215 9.19 0.59 -17.71
C PRO A 215 8.69 1.76 -16.87
N SER A 216 9.39 2.02 -15.78
CA SER A 216 9.30 3.29 -15.05
C SER A 216 9.74 4.43 -15.97
N ASN A 217 9.02 5.56 -15.90
CA ASN A 217 9.28 6.72 -16.75
C ASN A 217 9.28 6.40 -18.26
N ARG A 218 8.49 5.41 -18.71
CA ARG A 218 8.41 4.95 -20.12
C ARG A 218 8.31 6.05 -21.17
N ASN A 219 7.62 7.15 -20.87
CA ASN A 219 7.41 8.27 -21.80
C ASN A 219 8.53 9.32 -21.78
N LYS A 220 9.50 9.21 -20.85
CA LYS A 220 10.61 10.17 -20.68
C LYS A 220 11.95 9.61 -21.15
N LEU A 221 12.14 8.29 -21.05
CA LEU A 221 13.39 7.62 -21.42
C LEU A 221 13.49 7.49 -22.94
N ALA A 222 14.65 7.84 -23.50
CA ALA A 222 14.89 7.80 -24.95
C ALA A 222 14.75 6.37 -25.51
N GLU A 223 15.07 5.37 -24.69
CA GLU A 223 15.06 3.95 -25.01
C GLU A 223 13.65 3.36 -25.13
N THR A 224 12.63 4.03 -24.57
CA THR A 224 11.25 3.49 -24.51
C THR A 224 10.17 4.43 -25.04
N ARG A 225 10.41 5.74 -25.10
CA ARG A 225 9.37 6.74 -25.40
C ARG A 225 8.73 6.58 -26.77
N ASP A 226 9.48 6.05 -27.74
CA ASP A 226 9.06 5.90 -29.14
C ASP A 226 8.62 4.44 -29.45
N LEU A 227 8.62 3.56 -28.44
CA LEU A 227 8.23 2.15 -28.57
C LEU A 227 6.77 1.94 -28.18
N SER A 228 6.10 0.98 -28.82
CA SER A 228 4.79 0.50 -28.37
C SER A 228 4.86 -0.19 -27.00
N ILE A 229 3.74 -0.28 -26.27
CA ILE A 229 3.71 -0.94 -24.95
C ILE A 229 4.26 -2.38 -25.01
N PHE A 230 4.00 -3.11 -26.09
CA PHE A 230 4.50 -4.47 -26.30
C PHE A 230 6.02 -4.52 -26.49
N GLU A 231 6.57 -3.61 -27.28
CA GLU A 231 8.01 -3.50 -27.48
C GLU A 231 8.73 -3.06 -26.21
N GLN A 232 8.12 -2.16 -25.44
CA GLN A 232 8.64 -1.74 -24.13
C GLN A 232 8.71 -2.90 -23.15
N VAL A 233 7.64 -3.70 -23.05
CA VAL A 233 7.59 -4.89 -22.18
C VAL A 233 8.61 -5.94 -22.64
N LYS A 234 8.73 -6.18 -23.95
CA LYS A 234 9.73 -7.09 -24.52
C LYS A 234 11.15 -6.65 -24.17
N LEU A 235 11.45 -5.36 -24.31
CA LEU A 235 12.73 -4.79 -23.90
C LEU A 235 12.97 -4.99 -22.39
N MET A 236 11.98 -4.71 -21.55
CA MET A 236 12.13 -4.85 -20.10
C MET A 236 12.40 -6.29 -19.68
N LYS A 237 11.69 -7.27 -20.27
CA LYS A 237 11.94 -8.70 -20.01
C LYS A 237 13.38 -9.07 -20.36
N LYS A 238 13.88 -8.60 -21.50
CA LYS A 238 15.29 -8.79 -21.89
C LYS A 238 16.26 -8.15 -20.89
N VAL A 239 15.98 -6.93 -20.44
CA VAL A 239 16.85 -6.24 -19.46
C VAL A 239 16.91 -6.98 -18.12
N ILE A 240 15.78 -7.50 -17.65
CA ILE A 240 15.74 -8.32 -16.43
C ILE A 240 16.53 -9.61 -16.62
N GLU A 241 16.41 -10.27 -17.77
CA GLU A 241 17.17 -11.46 -18.12
C GLU A 241 18.68 -11.18 -18.19
N ASP A 242 19.09 -10.10 -18.87
CA ASP A 242 20.49 -9.68 -18.96
C ASP A 242 21.08 -9.42 -17.57
N ARG A 243 20.34 -8.73 -16.68
CA ARG A 243 20.76 -8.47 -15.29
C ARG A 243 20.91 -9.75 -14.47
N ASN A 244 19.96 -10.68 -14.56
CA ASN A 244 20.04 -11.96 -13.87
C ASN A 244 21.26 -12.80 -14.33
N ASN A 245 21.73 -12.55 -15.56
CA ASN A 245 22.91 -13.19 -16.14
C ASN A 245 24.19 -12.34 -16.02
N ASN A 246 24.18 -11.23 -15.28
CA ASN A 246 25.29 -10.27 -15.13
C ASN A 246 25.83 -9.73 -16.48
N ARG A 247 24.94 -9.43 -17.43
CA ARG A 247 25.28 -8.88 -18.76
C ARG A 247 24.73 -7.47 -18.91
N ASN A 248 25.45 -6.61 -19.64
CA ASN A 248 24.98 -5.28 -20.06
C ASN A 248 24.40 -4.40 -18.92
N ILE A 249 24.93 -4.53 -17.71
CA ILE A 249 24.37 -3.89 -16.51
C ILE A 249 24.35 -2.36 -16.69
N ASP A 250 25.47 -1.79 -17.12
CA ASP A 250 25.64 -0.33 -17.28
C ASP A 250 24.78 0.25 -18.40
N LYS A 251 24.52 -0.53 -19.45
CA LYS A 251 23.73 -0.09 -20.62
C LYS A 251 22.29 0.24 -20.24
N TYR A 252 21.75 -0.45 -19.22
CA TYR A 252 20.35 -0.36 -18.84
C TYR A 252 20.14 0.13 -17.41
N GLU A 253 21.11 0.81 -16.81
CA GLU A 253 21.11 1.23 -15.40
C GLU A 253 19.82 1.97 -15.01
N LYS A 254 19.37 2.91 -15.87
CA LYS A 254 18.18 3.73 -15.64
C LYS A 254 16.85 3.03 -15.95
N LEU A 255 16.89 1.88 -16.64
CA LEU A 255 15.71 1.20 -17.11
C LEU A 255 15.23 0.19 -16.06
N ASN A 256 14.20 0.54 -15.31
CA ASN A 256 13.64 -0.32 -14.27
C ASN A 256 12.14 -0.54 -14.48
N PRO A 257 11.59 -1.71 -14.13
CA PRO A 257 10.14 -1.89 -14.12
C PRO A 257 9.51 -0.96 -13.08
N ILE A 258 8.23 -0.62 -13.27
CA ILE A 258 7.47 0.11 -12.25
C ILE A 258 7.43 -0.66 -10.93
N SER A 259 7.43 0.06 -9.80
CA SER A 259 7.41 -0.55 -8.46
C SER A 259 6.15 -1.39 -8.24
N GLU A 260 6.22 -2.42 -7.40
CA GLU A 260 5.05 -3.24 -7.02
C GLU A 260 3.89 -2.38 -6.48
N ARG A 261 4.20 -1.28 -5.77
CA ARG A 261 3.19 -0.33 -5.29
C ARG A 261 2.47 0.36 -6.44
N THR A 262 3.20 0.75 -7.49
CA THR A 262 2.63 1.34 -8.70
C THR A 262 1.82 0.30 -9.48
N GLN A 263 2.30 -0.95 -9.58
CA GLN A 263 1.56 -2.06 -10.19
C GLN A 263 0.22 -2.28 -9.48
N ASN A 264 0.22 -2.40 -8.15
CA ASN A 264 -0.99 -2.54 -7.35
C ASN A 264 -2.00 -1.42 -7.56
N LYS A 265 -1.51 -0.17 -7.72
CA LYS A 265 -2.37 0.96 -8.01
C LYS A 265 -3.06 0.78 -9.36
N HIS A 266 -2.33 0.40 -10.41
CA HIS A 266 -2.92 0.12 -11.72
C HIS A 266 -3.97 -0.99 -11.65
N TYR A 267 -3.63 -2.11 -11.02
CA TYR A 267 -4.55 -3.24 -10.80
C TYR A 267 -5.84 -2.81 -10.11
N GLU A 268 -5.72 -2.03 -9.03
CA GLU A 268 -6.88 -1.54 -8.30
C GLU A 268 -7.76 -0.62 -9.14
N GLN A 269 -7.17 0.36 -9.84
CA GLN A 269 -7.96 1.29 -10.64
C GLN A 269 -8.64 0.57 -11.82
N ILE A 270 -7.93 -0.29 -12.54
CA ILE A 270 -8.48 -1.07 -13.67
C ILE A 270 -9.63 -1.95 -13.21
N SER A 271 -9.47 -2.72 -12.14
CA SER A 271 -10.55 -3.57 -11.63
C SER A 271 -11.78 -2.76 -11.24
N ASN A 272 -11.61 -1.64 -10.53
CA ASN A 272 -12.75 -0.81 -10.12
C ASN A 272 -13.47 -0.17 -11.32
N PHE A 273 -12.73 0.16 -12.39
CA PHE A 273 -13.30 0.71 -13.62
C PHE A 273 -14.11 -0.34 -14.39
N ILE A 274 -13.55 -1.54 -14.59
CA ILE A 274 -14.26 -2.65 -15.27
C ILE A 274 -15.52 -3.02 -14.51
N GLU A 275 -15.46 -3.11 -13.17
CA GLU A 275 -16.62 -3.43 -12.34
C GLU A 275 -17.69 -2.31 -12.37
N TYR A 276 -17.27 -1.06 -12.52
CA TYR A 276 -18.21 0.05 -12.73
C TYR A 276 -18.89 -0.08 -14.09
N CYS A 277 -18.14 -0.31 -15.17
CA CYS A 277 -18.69 -0.46 -16.51
C CYS A 277 -19.62 -1.67 -16.60
N SER A 278 -19.25 -2.81 -16.03
CA SER A 278 -20.10 -4.02 -16.07
C SER A 278 -21.47 -3.78 -15.45
N LYS A 279 -21.53 -3.02 -14.34
CA LYS A 279 -22.78 -2.65 -13.67
C LYS A 279 -23.62 -1.65 -14.45
N ILE A 280 -22.99 -0.62 -15.03
CA ILE A 280 -23.70 0.44 -15.76
C ILE A 280 -24.22 -0.05 -17.11
N TYR A 281 -23.40 -0.80 -17.85
CA TYR A 281 -23.71 -1.31 -19.18
C TYR A 281 -24.28 -2.73 -19.19
N LYS A 282 -24.40 -3.37 -18.01
CA LYS A 282 -25.05 -4.67 -17.80
C LYS A 282 -24.44 -5.81 -18.64
N PHE A 283 -23.12 -5.93 -18.63
CA PHE A 283 -22.41 -7.09 -19.19
C PHE A 283 -21.72 -7.89 -18.07
N ASP A 284 -21.40 -9.15 -18.37
CA ASP A 284 -20.71 -10.03 -17.41
C ASP A 284 -19.28 -9.55 -17.19
N SER A 285 -18.91 -9.35 -15.91
CA SER A 285 -17.58 -8.86 -15.58
C SER A 285 -16.53 -9.94 -15.84
N PRO A 286 -15.43 -9.66 -16.56
CA PRO A 286 -14.32 -10.60 -16.72
C PRO A 286 -13.50 -10.81 -15.45
N LEU A 287 -13.85 -10.13 -14.35
CA LEU A 287 -13.21 -10.22 -13.04
C LEU A 287 -13.70 -11.41 -12.18
N ASP A 288 -14.38 -12.40 -12.76
CA ASP A 288 -15.01 -13.53 -12.06
C ASP A 288 -14.00 -14.34 -11.19
N GLY A 289 -13.86 -13.95 -9.93
CA GLY A 289 -12.91 -14.53 -8.98
C GLY A 289 -11.46 -14.09 -9.14
N ILE A 290 -11.13 -13.24 -10.12
CA ILE A 290 -9.77 -12.72 -10.35
C ILE A 290 -9.66 -11.30 -9.82
N VAL A 291 -8.86 -11.14 -8.78
CA VAL A 291 -8.25 -9.85 -8.45
C VAL A 291 -6.91 -9.82 -9.19
N LEU A 292 -6.73 -8.88 -10.13
CA LEU A 292 -5.42 -8.58 -10.73
C LEU A 292 -4.36 -8.58 -9.61
N CYS A 293 -3.30 -9.39 -9.73
CA CYS A 293 -2.49 -9.81 -8.58
C CYS A 293 -1.97 -8.62 -7.77
N ARG A 294 -2.55 -8.38 -6.58
CA ARG A 294 -2.03 -7.37 -5.65
C ARG A 294 -0.90 -7.97 -4.84
N TYR A 295 0.30 -7.44 -5.02
CA TYR A 295 1.47 -7.81 -4.22
C TYR A 295 1.31 -7.30 -2.79
N ARG A 296 1.67 -8.13 -1.81
CA ARG A 296 1.91 -7.64 -0.45
C ARG A 296 3.26 -6.96 -0.44
N VAL A 297 3.26 -5.64 -0.66
CA VAL A 297 4.48 -4.83 -0.55
C VAL A 297 4.89 -4.81 0.92
N LYS A 298 5.91 -5.60 1.29
CA LYS A 298 6.57 -5.47 2.59
C LYS A 298 7.35 -4.16 2.58
N SER A 299 7.25 -3.36 3.63
CA SER A 299 8.19 -2.25 3.82
C SER A 299 9.59 -2.84 3.84
N SER A 300 10.46 -2.42 2.93
CA SER A 300 11.87 -2.77 3.00
C SER A 300 12.47 -2.09 4.23
N ALA A 301 13.48 -2.68 4.86
CA ALA A 301 14.25 -2.02 5.91
C ALA A 301 14.82 -0.65 5.41
N SER A 302 15.08 -0.51 4.12
CA SER A 302 15.45 0.77 3.48
C SER A 302 14.33 1.83 3.44
N THR A 303 13.10 1.48 3.81
CA THR A 303 11.98 2.41 4.00
C THR A 303 11.64 2.63 5.47
N GLU A 304 12.29 1.91 6.40
CA GLU A 304 12.23 2.23 7.81
C GLU A 304 12.93 3.58 8.00
N ARG A 305 12.17 4.56 8.48
CA ARG A 305 12.70 5.87 8.80
C ARG A 305 13.51 5.72 10.08
N LEU A 306 14.81 5.45 9.92
CA LEU A 306 15.74 5.55 11.03
C LEU A 306 15.70 6.99 11.57
N LEU A 307 15.63 7.11 12.89
CA LEU A 307 15.74 8.41 13.53
C LEU A 307 17.15 8.94 13.28
N LEU A 308 17.24 10.20 12.89
CA LEU A 308 18.53 10.89 12.81
C LEU A 308 19.11 11.00 14.22
N ASN A 309 20.38 10.64 14.38
CA ASN A 309 21.09 10.88 15.63
C ASN A 309 21.60 12.34 15.70
N ASP A 310 22.07 12.76 16.87
CA ASP A 310 22.46 14.16 17.12
C ASP A 310 23.62 14.63 16.21
N GLU A 311 24.54 13.73 15.83
CA GLU A 311 25.67 14.05 14.93
C GLU A 311 25.17 14.24 13.49
N GLU A 312 24.32 13.34 13.00
CA GLU A 312 23.69 13.46 11.67
C GLU A 312 22.83 14.72 11.57
N ILE A 313 22.13 15.07 12.64
CA ILE A 313 21.37 16.31 12.76
C ILE A 313 22.31 17.51 12.62
N LYS A 314 23.43 17.50 13.36
CA LYS A 314 24.42 18.57 13.32
C LYS A 314 25.03 18.75 11.93
N ASP A 315 25.40 17.66 11.25
CA ASP A 315 25.97 17.72 9.89
C ASP A 315 24.97 18.25 8.87
N ILE A 316 23.70 17.84 9.00
CA ILE A 316 22.62 18.41 8.19
C ILE A 316 22.53 19.91 8.42
N PHE A 317 22.59 20.38 9.67
CA PHE A 317 22.46 21.80 10.02
C PHE A 317 23.70 22.64 9.67
N ASP A 318 24.92 22.12 9.80
CA ASP A 318 26.15 22.84 9.47
C ASP A 318 26.22 23.22 7.97
N ASN A 319 25.48 22.49 7.13
CA ASN A 319 25.34 22.76 5.69
C ASN A 319 24.23 23.77 5.33
N PHE A 320 23.49 24.33 6.29
CA PHE A 320 22.41 25.27 5.97
C PHE A 320 22.86 26.69 5.75
N ASP A 321 22.09 27.38 4.92
CA ASP A 321 22.23 28.80 4.64
C ASP A 321 22.09 29.71 5.89
N TYR A 322 21.67 29.19 7.05
CA TYR A 322 21.62 29.97 8.30
C TYR A 322 23.02 30.35 8.83
N LEU A 323 24.05 29.60 8.45
CA LEU A 323 25.47 29.90 8.76
C LEU A 323 26.20 30.58 7.60
N ASN A 324 25.52 30.86 6.50
CA ASN A 324 26.14 31.39 5.28
C ASN A 324 25.92 32.90 5.13
N ASN A 325 26.89 33.59 4.54
CA ASN A 325 26.81 35.00 4.15
C ASN A 325 25.61 35.32 3.23
N ASN A 326 24.98 34.30 2.64
CA ASN A 326 23.80 34.41 1.79
C ASN A 326 22.46 34.43 2.54
N LEU A 327 22.43 34.34 3.88
CA LEU A 327 21.20 34.24 4.67
C LEU A 327 20.12 35.27 4.27
N TYR A 328 20.50 36.55 4.13
CA TYR A 328 19.55 37.59 3.74
C TYR A 328 18.93 37.34 2.35
N LYS A 329 19.75 36.91 1.39
CA LYS A 329 19.29 36.56 0.03
C LYS A 329 18.38 35.34 0.05
N THR A 330 18.71 34.33 0.86
CA THR A 330 17.89 33.11 1.01
C THR A 330 16.56 33.43 1.69
N LEU A 331 16.54 34.24 2.76
CA LEU A 331 15.29 34.66 3.43
C LEU A 331 14.35 35.43 2.51
N LYS A 332 14.88 36.20 1.56
CA LYS A 332 14.06 36.93 0.58
C LYS A 332 13.48 36.02 -0.50
N SER A 333 14.26 35.07 -0.99
CA SER A 333 13.89 34.26 -2.17
C SER A 333 13.30 32.89 -1.86
N ASP A 334 13.65 32.32 -0.71
CA ASP A 334 13.30 30.96 -0.31
C ASP A 334 13.41 30.76 1.22
N PRO A 335 12.58 31.45 2.02
CA PRO A 335 12.66 31.39 3.48
C PRO A 335 12.41 29.98 4.07
N LEU A 336 11.77 29.06 3.34
CA LEU A 336 11.65 27.66 3.77
C LEU A 336 13.00 26.93 3.78
N LYS A 337 14.00 27.34 3.00
CA LYS A 337 15.34 26.76 3.14
C LYS A 337 15.96 27.04 4.51
N VAL A 338 15.54 28.11 5.17
CA VAL A 338 16.04 28.47 6.50
C VAL A 338 15.16 27.83 7.58
N TYR A 339 13.84 28.06 7.52
CA TYR A 339 12.94 27.64 8.60
C TYR A 339 12.27 26.29 8.37
N GLY A 340 12.11 25.84 7.13
CA GLY A 340 11.26 24.71 6.77
C GLY A 340 11.69 23.41 7.45
N ILE A 341 12.98 23.10 7.44
CA ILE A 341 13.49 21.88 8.08
C ILE A 341 13.36 21.94 9.60
N LEU A 342 13.61 23.10 10.22
CA LEU A 342 13.39 23.27 11.65
C LEU A 342 11.91 23.04 12.01
N LEU A 343 10.99 23.60 11.23
CA LEU A 343 9.56 23.41 11.48
C LEU A 343 9.14 21.95 11.30
N ILE A 344 9.69 21.25 10.31
CA ILE A 344 9.39 19.84 10.06
C ILE A 344 9.96 18.96 11.18
N MET A 345 11.22 19.18 11.57
CA MET A 345 11.90 18.37 12.58
C MET A 345 11.37 18.62 13.99
N TYR A 346 11.25 19.89 14.40
CA TYR A 346 10.89 20.24 15.78
C TYR A 346 9.38 20.37 16.01
N LEU A 347 8.60 20.78 15.00
CA LEU A 347 7.15 20.95 15.15
C LEU A 347 6.35 19.85 14.45
N GLY A 348 6.98 18.94 13.71
CA GLY A 348 6.29 17.89 12.96
C GLY A 348 5.30 18.45 11.94
N ILE A 349 5.54 19.66 11.41
CA ILE A 349 4.68 20.23 10.36
C ILE A 349 4.95 19.51 9.05
N ARG A 350 3.90 19.26 8.24
CA ARG A 350 4.11 18.75 6.89
C ARG A 350 4.61 19.89 5.99
N PRO A 351 5.48 19.63 5.00
CA PRO A 351 5.93 20.65 4.05
C PRO A 351 4.77 21.45 3.43
N ILE A 352 3.69 20.78 3.01
CA ILE A 352 2.48 21.42 2.46
C ILE A 352 1.75 22.32 3.47
N GLU A 353 1.73 21.93 4.74
CA GLU A 353 1.14 22.73 5.80
C GLU A 353 2.01 23.97 6.09
N ALA A 354 3.33 23.84 6.01
CA ALA A 354 4.24 24.98 6.16
C ALA A 354 4.08 25.98 5.00
N GLY A 355 4.00 25.49 3.75
CA GLY A 355 3.85 26.35 2.57
C GLY A 355 2.59 27.21 2.57
N GLN A 356 1.51 26.75 3.20
CA GLN A 356 0.23 27.49 3.29
C GLN A 356 0.10 28.39 4.52
N LEU A 357 1.14 28.49 5.38
CA LEU A 357 1.09 29.34 6.57
C LEU A 357 1.03 30.82 6.19
N MET A 358 0.01 31.48 6.69
CA MET A 358 -0.23 32.91 6.57
C MET A 358 0.37 33.66 7.75
N VAL A 359 0.70 34.94 7.56
CA VAL A 359 1.35 35.75 8.60
C VAL A 359 0.52 35.86 9.90
N ASN A 360 -0.80 35.75 9.80
CA ASN A 360 -1.74 35.77 10.92
C ASN A 360 -1.93 34.40 11.60
N ASP A 361 -1.29 33.34 11.09
CA ASP A 361 -1.28 32.03 11.76
C ASP A 361 -0.32 32.00 12.95
N LEU A 362 0.64 32.93 13.00
CA LEU A 362 1.44 33.16 14.19
C LEU A 362 0.57 33.87 15.23
N GLN A 363 0.23 33.13 16.27
CA GLN A 363 -0.65 33.57 17.36
C GLN A 363 0.05 33.42 18.70
N GLU A 364 -0.54 34.02 19.72
CA GLU A 364 -0.07 33.89 21.09
C GLU A 364 -1.19 33.42 22.03
N THR A 365 -0.80 32.76 23.09
CA THR A 365 -1.66 32.40 24.21
C THR A 365 -0.86 32.52 25.51
N LYS A 366 -1.52 32.31 26.65
CA LYS A 366 -0.85 32.26 27.95
C LYS A 366 -0.96 30.86 28.52
N ASP A 367 0.10 30.38 29.14
CA ASP A 367 0.03 29.17 29.95
C ASP A 367 -0.64 29.42 31.30
N ALA A 368 -0.72 28.37 32.13
CA ALA A 368 -1.31 28.42 33.45
C ALA A 368 -0.57 29.39 34.40
N GLU A 369 0.70 29.69 34.13
CA GLU A 369 1.56 30.57 34.91
C GLU A 369 1.55 32.01 34.36
N GLY A 370 0.80 32.27 33.29
CA GLY A 370 0.65 33.57 32.66
C GLY A 370 1.77 33.93 31.67
N LYS A 371 2.68 33.00 31.36
CA LYS A 371 3.76 33.19 30.39
C LYS A 371 3.20 33.10 28.97
N THR A 372 3.64 34.02 28.12
CA THR A 372 3.26 34.03 26.70
C THR A 372 3.87 32.85 25.95
N ILE A 373 3.02 32.09 25.26
CA ILE A 373 3.40 31.03 24.33
C ILE A 373 3.01 31.48 22.92
N TYR A 374 4.00 31.60 22.05
CA TYR A 374 3.79 31.78 20.62
C TYR A 374 3.56 30.43 19.95
N TYR A 375 2.61 30.35 19.02
CA TYR A 375 2.33 29.13 18.29
C TYR A 375 1.91 29.42 16.84
N LEU A 376 2.15 28.45 15.97
CA LEU A 376 1.61 28.42 14.61
C LEU A 376 0.27 27.67 14.61
N SER A 377 -0.79 28.33 14.18
CA SER A 377 -2.11 27.73 13.99
C SER A 377 -2.18 27.04 12.63
N VAL A 378 -2.19 25.71 12.63
CA VAL A 378 -2.32 24.93 11.40
C VAL A 378 -3.80 24.61 11.20
N SER A 379 -4.42 25.21 10.19
CA SER A 379 -5.83 25.00 9.84
C SER A 379 -6.05 25.04 8.31
N ASP A 380 -7.28 24.76 7.88
CA ASP A 380 -7.84 25.01 6.54
C ASP A 380 -8.50 26.38 6.43
N GLU A 381 -8.49 27.18 7.51
CA GLU A 381 -9.14 28.48 7.56
C GLU A 381 -8.20 29.58 7.06
N ASN A 382 -8.74 30.44 6.19
CA ASN A 382 -8.06 31.64 5.76
C ASN A 382 -7.95 32.62 6.94
N SER A 383 -6.73 32.85 7.41
CA SER A 383 -6.44 33.77 8.52
C SER A 383 -6.10 35.18 8.03
N SER A 384 -6.07 35.39 6.71
CA SER A 384 -6.01 36.72 6.12
C SER A 384 -7.41 37.31 6.00
N ASP A 385 -7.51 38.64 6.00
CA ASP A 385 -8.77 39.33 5.72
C ASP A 385 -9.16 39.26 4.23
N ASN A 386 -8.27 38.74 3.37
CA ASN A 386 -8.50 38.67 1.94
C ASN A 386 -9.22 37.36 1.57
N LYS A 387 -10.52 37.47 1.28
CA LYS A 387 -11.39 36.36 0.87
C LYS A 387 -10.91 35.61 -0.38
N PHE A 388 -10.05 36.21 -1.20
CA PHE A 388 -9.44 35.55 -2.35
C PHE A 388 -8.71 34.25 -1.95
N PHE A 389 -8.12 34.22 -0.74
CA PHE A 389 -7.33 33.07 -0.28
C PHE A 389 -8.15 31.96 0.41
N ASN A 390 -9.49 32.02 0.39
CA ASN A 390 -10.36 31.06 1.09
C ASN A 390 -10.13 29.58 0.70
N GLU A 391 -9.63 29.31 -0.51
CA GLU A 391 -9.38 27.95 -1.00
C GLU A 391 -7.88 27.57 -1.03
N THR A 392 -6.99 28.45 -0.57
CA THR A 392 -5.54 28.20 -0.61
C THR A 392 -5.07 27.24 0.47
N LYS A 393 -5.73 27.25 1.63
CA LYS A 393 -5.43 26.34 2.72
C LYS A 393 -6.30 25.09 2.60
N SER A 394 -5.67 23.94 2.77
CA SER A 394 -6.36 22.66 2.76
C SER A 394 -5.81 21.73 3.84
N GLN A 395 -6.71 20.90 4.37
CA GLN A 395 -6.41 19.88 5.36
C GLN A 395 -6.95 18.54 4.86
N LYS A 396 -6.26 17.45 5.19
CA LYS A 396 -6.72 16.11 4.81
C LYS A 396 -7.87 15.61 5.69
N THR A 397 -7.89 16.04 6.95
CA THR A 397 -8.84 15.60 8.00
C THR A 397 -8.99 16.68 9.05
N ASP A 398 -10.13 16.74 9.73
CA ASP A 398 -10.39 17.70 10.82
C ASP A 398 -9.34 17.61 11.95
N ASN A 399 -8.87 16.39 12.25
CA ASN A 399 -7.83 16.12 13.26
C ASN A 399 -6.45 16.71 12.92
N ALA A 400 -6.25 17.24 11.71
CA ALA A 400 -5.00 17.87 11.34
C ALA A 400 -4.93 19.35 11.76
N ARG A 401 -6.07 19.94 12.18
CA ARG A 401 -6.14 21.25 12.84
C ARG A 401 -5.43 21.19 14.19
N ARG A 402 -4.38 22.00 14.39
CA ARG A 402 -3.57 21.97 15.63
C ARG A 402 -2.79 23.25 15.86
N LYS A 403 -2.42 23.48 17.12
CA LYS A 403 -1.50 24.54 17.54
C LYS A 403 -0.11 23.96 17.72
N LEU A 404 0.88 24.55 17.05
CA LEU A 404 2.29 24.14 17.14
C LEU A 404 3.08 25.19 17.93
N PRO A 405 3.38 24.95 19.22
CA PRO A 405 4.09 25.92 20.06
C PRO A 405 5.52 26.12 19.56
N LEU A 406 5.95 27.37 19.49
CA LEU A 406 7.32 27.73 19.14
C LEU A 406 8.23 27.57 20.36
N THR A 407 9.37 26.93 20.16
CA THR A 407 10.40 26.80 21.19
C THR A 407 11.23 28.08 21.30
N ASP A 408 11.96 28.22 22.41
CA ASP A 408 12.91 29.32 22.62
C ASP A 408 13.93 29.44 21.48
N LEU A 409 14.31 28.33 20.86
CA LEU A 409 15.19 28.27 19.71
C LEU A 409 14.63 29.08 18.52
N PHE A 410 13.34 28.93 18.20
CA PHE A 410 12.69 29.71 17.14
C PHE A 410 12.59 31.20 17.48
N ILE A 411 12.36 31.51 18.75
CA ILE A 411 12.10 32.86 19.22
C ILE A 411 13.40 33.66 19.35
N LYS A 412 14.38 33.11 20.05
CA LYS A 412 15.61 33.80 20.45
C LYS A 412 16.70 33.69 19.39
N ASP A 413 16.98 32.47 18.94
CA ASP A 413 18.14 32.21 18.09
C ASP A 413 17.81 32.42 16.62
N PHE A 414 16.66 31.89 16.16
CA PHE A 414 16.23 32.04 14.78
C PHE A 414 15.39 33.30 14.52
N ARG A 415 15.07 34.07 15.57
CA ARG A 415 14.34 35.35 15.49
C ARG A 415 13.09 35.28 14.59
N PHE A 416 12.39 34.16 14.63
CA PHE A 416 11.28 33.86 13.71
C PHE A 416 10.13 34.87 13.85
N LEU A 417 9.88 35.36 15.07
CA LEU A 417 8.87 36.39 15.32
C LEU A 417 9.18 37.68 14.53
N GLU A 418 10.44 38.10 14.52
CA GLU A 418 10.86 39.31 13.81
C GLU A 418 10.77 39.15 12.30
N PHE A 419 11.07 37.95 11.80
CA PHE A 419 10.88 37.61 10.40
C PHE A 419 9.40 37.72 10.00
N VAL A 420 8.48 37.13 10.77
CA VAL A 420 7.03 37.23 10.48
C VAL A 420 6.54 38.68 10.58
N GLU A 421 6.99 39.44 11.56
CA GLU A 421 6.65 40.87 11.68
C GLU A 421 7.17 41.70 10.50
N LYS A 422 8.37 41.38 9.99
CA LYS A 422 8.89 42.00 8.77
C LYS A 422 7.99 41.66 7.56
N ARG A 423 7.54 40.41 7.43
CA ARG A 423 6.64 39.98 6.36
C ARG A 423 5.29 40.71 6.42
N LYS A 424 4.73 40.92 7.62
CA LYS A 424 3.52 41.74 7.83
C LYS A 424 3.73 43.18 7.39
N LYS A 425 4.85 43.80 7.78
CA LYS A 425 5.20 45.17 7.38
C LYS A 425 5.35 45.33 5.87
N ASP A 426 5.88 44.29 5.22
CA ASP A 426 6.03 44.22 3.77
C ASP A 426 4.73 43.78 3.06
N LYS A 427 3.61 43.68 3.78
CA LYS A 427 2.26 43.36 3.27
C LYS A 427 2.13 41.98 2.62
N HIS A 428 2.98 41.03 2.98
CA HIS A 428 2.82 39.65 2.54
C HIS A 428 1.70 38.97 3.32
N ASN A 429 0.87 38.19 2.61
CA ASN A 429 -0.17 37.37 3.23
C ASN A 429 0.40 36.05 3.79
N PHE A 430 1.46 35.54 3.16
CA PHE A 430 2.08 34.25 3.49
C PHE A 430 3.46 34.43 4.12
N ILE A 431 3.77 33.57 5.10
CA ILE A 431 5.06 33.59 5.80
C ILE A 431 6.18 33.25 4.82
N PHE A 432 5.99 32.21 4.00
CA PHE A 432 7.06 31.63 3.20
C PHE A 432 6.97 31.83 1.69
N ILE A 433 5.96 32.55 1.22
CA ILE A 433 5.71 32.76 -0.21
C ILE A 433 5.84 34.22 -0.54
N ASP A 434 6.81 34.54 -1.40
CA ASP A 434 7.05 35.89 -1.88
C ASP A 434 6.19 36.21 -3.11
N ASP A 435 4.86 36.17 -2.92
CA ASP A 435 3.90 36.46 -3.98
C ASP A 435 2.76 37.35 -3.46
N GLU A 436 2.55 38.47 -4.15
CA GLU A 436 1.41 39.38 -3.96
C GLU A 436 0.34 39.17 -5.04
N ASN A 437 0.61 38.34 -6.06
CA ASN A 437 -0.26 38.12 -7.20
C ASN A 437 -1.21 36.93 -6.96
N GLU A 438 -2.49 37.21 -7.14
CA GLU A 438 -3.61 36.29 -6.97
C GLU A 438 -3.53 35.02 -7.83
N SER A 439 -3.04 35.12 -9.07
CA SER A 439 -3.16 34.03 -10.05
C SER A 439 -2.14 32.90 -9.90
N THR A 440 -0.99 33.14 -9.26
CA THR A 440 0.16 32.22 -9.23
C THR A 440 0.35 31.50 -7.90
N ILE A 441 -0.38 31.90 -6.86
CA ILE A 441 -0.09 31.51 -5.48
C ILE A 441 -0.13 30.01 -5.21
N ILE A 442 -1.08 29.27 -5.81
CA ILE A 442 -1.17 27.81 -5.63
C ILE A 442 0.06 27.10 -6.19
N ASN A 443 0.58 27.59 -7.32
CA ASN A 443 1.80 27.05 -7.92
C ASN A 443 3.00 27.39 -7.05
N GLU A 444 3.05 28.60 -6.50
CA GLU A 444 4.11 29.00 -5.56
C GLU A 444 4.09 28.18 -4.26
N ILE A 445 2.92 27.88 -3.68
CA ILE A 445 2.82 26.94 -2.54
C ILE A 445 3.45 25.59 -2.92
N LYS A 446 3.02 25.00 -4.05
CA LYS A 446 3.53 23.69 -4.48
C LYS A 446 5.02 23.70 -4.80
N ASN A 447 5.51 24.75 -5.44
CA ASN A 447 6.93 24.93 -5.76
C ASN A 447 7.75 25.04 -4.48
N THR A 448 7.27 25.82 -3.51
CA THR A 448 7.91 26.03 -2.21
C THR A 448 7.98 24.74 -1.40
N VAL A 449 6.91 23.94 -1.42
CA VAL A 449 6.88 22.59 -0.83
C VAL A 449 7.91 21.67 -1.48
N ARG A 450 7.91 21.62 -2.81
CA ARG A 450 8.85 20.77 -3.57
C ARG A 450 10.31 21.18 -3.33
N ARG A 451 10.60 22.48 -3.30
CA ARG A 451 11.94 23.02 -2.99
C ARG A 451 12.40 22.60 -1.59
N CYS A 452 11.50 22.62 -0.62
CA CYS A 452 11.78 22.16 0.74
C CYS A 452 12.11 20.66 0.76
N GLU A 453 11.28 19.82 0.15
CA GLU A 453 11.51 18.37 0.04
C GLU A 453 12.82 18.04 -0.70
N ASP A 454 13.08 18.70 -1.83
CA ASP A 454 14.29 18.51 -2.64
C ASP A 454 15.55 18.93 -1.89
N THR A 455 15.47 19.99 -1.07
CA THR A 455 16.60 20.45 -0.26
C THR A 455 16.89 19.47 0.87
N PHE A 456 15.86 19.01 1.59
CA PHE A 456 16.00 18.00 2.63
C PHE A 456 16.59 16.69 2.09
N ASN A 457 16.02 16.17 0.99
CA ASN A 457 16.48 14.92 0.38
C ASN A 457 17.92 15.01 -0.14
N ARG A 458 18.36 16.19 -0.59
CA ARG A 458 19.74 16.40 -1.03
C ARG A 458 20.73 16.29 0.14
N TYR A 459 20.43 16.94 1.26
CA TYR A 459 21.30 16.86 2.45
C TYR A 459 21.34 15.44 3.02
N LEU A 460 20.20 14.76 3.09
CA LEU A 460 20.17 13.34 3.46
C LEU A 460 21.03 12.46 2.53
N LYS A 461 21.00 12.72 1.22
CA LYS A 461 21.79 11.96 0.26
C LYS A 461 23.29 12.17 0.46
N ASN A 462 23.71 13.41 0.75
CA ASN A 462 25.12 13.72 1.03
C ASN A 462 25.61 13.00 2.30
N LEU A 463 24.81 13.00 3.36
CA LEU A 463 25.09 12.28 4.60
C LEU A 463 25.27 10.77 4.36
N ILE A 464 24.37 10.14 3.58
CA ILE A 464 24.46 8.71 3.24
C ILE A 464 25.75 8.41 2.45
N LEU A 465 26.14 9.30 1.54
CA LEU A 465 27.38 9.18 0.78
C LEU A 465 28.62 9.28 1.67
N GLU A 466 28.64 10.23 2.62
CA GLU A 466 29.74 10.39 3.57
C GLU A 466 29.88 9.16 4.47
N ILE A 467 28.78 8.66 5.04
CA ILE A 467 28.77 7.43 5.86
C ILE A 467 29.25 6.19 5.05
N LEU A 468 28.88 6.09 3.78
CA LEU A 468 29.33 4.99 2.91
C LEU A 468 30.82 5.10 2.58
N ILE A 469 31.32 6.33 2.36
CA ILE A 469 32.75 6.58 2.12
C ILE A 469 33.57 6.25 3.37
N GLU A 470 33.15 6.71 4.56
CA GLU A 470 33.83 6.38 5.81
C GLU A 470 33.89 4.87 6.07
N LYS A 471 32.80 4.14 5.81
CA LYS A 471 32.78 2.68 5.94
C LYS A 471 33.64 1.95 4.91
N LEU A 472 33.83 2.54 3.71
CA LEU A 472 34.72 2.01 2.68
C LEU A 472 36.21 2.27 2.99
N PHE A 473 36.53 3.27 3.81
CA PHE A 473 37.90 3.56 4.25
C PHE A 473 38.31 2.84 5.55
N ILE A 474 37.39 2.14 6.21
CA ILE A 474 37.65 1.32 7.41
C ILE A 474 37.81 -0.19 7.08
N LEU A 475 37.69 -0.57 5.80
CA LEU A 475 38.08 -1.89 5.26
C LEU A 475 39.42 -1.77 4.51
#